data_AF-X1BVQ2-F1
#
_entry.id   AF-X1BVQ2-F1
#
_cell.length_a   1.000
_cell.length_b   1.000
_cell.length_c   1.000
_cell.angle_alpha   90.00
_cell.angle_beta   90.00
_cell.angle_gamma   90.00
#
_symmetry.space_group_name_H-M   'P 1'
#
loop_
_entity.id
_entity.type
_entity.pdbx_description
1 polymer ?
#
loop_
_entity_poly.entity_id
_entity_poly.type
_entity_poly.pdbx_seq_one_letter_code
_entity_poly.pdbx_strand_id
1 'polypeptide(L)' 'LPWDEWQKTVSEEEAYYTWDHIAHSPNCSISKAQRLLDYRPHYNSLEAVYESVSWLMKNGAIRI' A
#
# COMPACT_ATOMS: atom_id res chain seq x y z
N LEU A 1 -8.37 1.07 8.54
CA LEU A 1 -9.81 1.04 8.18
C LEU A 1 -9.91 0.68 6.70
N PRO A 2 -10.89 -0.14 6.26
CA PRO A 2 -11.26 -0.26 4.86
C PRO A 2 -11.50 1.13 4.24
N TRP A 3 -11.31 1.27 2.92
CA TRP A 3 -11.41 2.56 2.21
C TRP A 3 -12.68 3.36 2.61
N ASP A 4 -13.84 2.70 2.60
CA ASP A 4 -15.12 3.33 2.90
C ASP A 4 -15.26 3.85 4.33
N GLU A 5 -14.53 3.24 5.26
CA GLU A 5 -14.49 3.66 6.66
C GLU A 5 -13.41 4.72 6.87
N TRP A 6 -12.26 4.60 6.19
CA TRP A 6 -11.16 5.55 6.29
C TRP A 6 -11.53 6.93 5.71
N GLN A 7 -12.20 6.99 4.56
CA GLN A 7 -12.55 8.27 3.93
C GLN A 7 -13.44 9.15 4.83
N LYS A 8 -14.17 8.56 5.78
CA LYS A 8 -15.00 9.28 6.76
C LYS A 8 -14.19 9.95 7.88
N THR A 9 -12.89 9.67 7.95
CA THR A 9 -11.98 10.17 9.01
C THR A 9 -11.12 11.35 8.56
N VAL A 10 -11.14 11.69 7.28
CA VAL A 10 -10.35 12.76 6.65
C VAL A 10 -11.26 13.74 5.91
N SER A 11 -10.72 14.88 5.48
CA SER A 11 -11.47 15.81 4.64
C SER A 11 -11.76 15.24 3.25
N GLU A 12 -12.79 15.76 2.57
CA GLU A 12 -13.11 15.37 1.19
C GLU A 12 -11.94 15.61 0.22
N GLU A 13 -11.18 16.69 0.43
CA GLU A 13 -10.00 17.02 -0.37
C GLU A 13 -8.88 15.98 -0.18
N GLU A 14 -8.58 15.58 1.06
CA GLU A 14 -7.59 14.54 1.35
C GLU A 14 -8.01 13.18 0.79
N ALA A 15 -9.30 12.83 0.91
CA ALA A 15 -9.84 11.61 0.33
C ALA A 15 -9.70 11.62 -1.20
N TYR A 16 -10.00 12.75 -1.85
CA TYR A 16 -9.86 12.92 -3.30
C TYR A 16 -8.41 12.72 -3.77
N TYR A 17 -7.44 13.41 -3.16
CA TYR A 17 -6.04 13.27 -3.56
C TYR A 17 -5.49 11.87 -3.29
N THR A 18 -5.91 11.24 -2.19
CA THR A 18 -5.51 9.87 -1.89
C THR A 18 -6.05 8.91 -2.94
N TRP A 19 -7.31 9.07 -3.34
CA TRP A 19 -7.91 8.24 -4.39
C TRP A 19 -7.25 8.48 -5.74
N ASP A 20 -7.02 9.74 -6.11
CA ASP A 20 -6.34 10.09 -7.36
C ASP A 20 -4.96 9.46 -7.44
N HIS A 21 -4.20 9.47 -6.33
CA HIS A 21 -2.92 8.78 -6.24
C HIS A 21 -3.04 7.26 -6.39
N ILE A 22 -4.02 6.62 -5.75
CA ILE A 22 -4.26 5.18 -5.84
C ILE A 22 -4.65 4.78 -7.27
N ALA A 23 -5.58 5.50 -7.88
CA ALA A 23 -6.12 5.22 -9.21
C ALA A 23 -5.06 5.35 -10.31
N HIS A 24 -4.12 6.28 -10.13
CA HIS A 24 -2.99 6.49 -11.04
C HIS A 24 -1.71 5.78 -10.60
N SER A 25 -1.73 5.07 -9.47
CA SER A 25 -0.57 4.32 -9.00
C SER A 25 -0.28 3.19 -9.98
N PRO A 26 0.97 3.05 -10.48
CA PRO A 26 1.36 1.95 -11.34
C PRO A 26 1.54 0.68 -10.49
N ASN A 27 0.47 0.21 -9.85
CA ASN A 27 0.41 -1.16 -9.32
C ASN A 27 0.21 -2.11 -10.51
N CYS A 28 1.28 -2.31 -11.26
CA CYS A 28 1.27 -3.18 -12.41
C CYS A 28 1.27 -4.65 -11.95
N SER A 29 0.45 -5.46 -12.60
CA SER A 29 0.52 -6.91 -12.44
C SER A 29 1.93 -7.42 -12.71
N ILE A 30 2.47 -8.23 -11.78
CA ILE A 30 3.74 -8.93 -11.96
C ILE A 30 3.61 -10.21 -12.79
N SER A 31 2.43 -10.53 -13.32
CA SER A 31 2.19 -11.79 -14.05
C SER A 31 3.08 -11.94 -15.27
N LYS A 32 3.46 -10.84 -15.94
CA LYS A 32 4.44 -10.88 -17.04
C LYS A 32 5.83 -11.28 -16.55
N ALA A 33 6.29 -10.72 -15.43
CA ALA A 33 7.59 -11.06 -14.85
C ALA A 33 7.62 -12.49 -14.31
N GLN A 34 6.54 -12.95 -13.66
CA GLN A 34 6.37 -14.35 -13.26
C GLN A 34 6.48 -15.29 -14.47
N ARG A 35 5.81 -14.97 -15.58
CA ARG A 35 5.81 -15.80 -16.79
C ARG A 35 7.15 -15.81 -17.53
N LEU A 36 7.82 -14.65 -17.64
CA LEU A 36 9.02 -14.51 -18.47
C LEU A 36 10.32 -14.76 -17.71
N LEU A 37 10.33 -14.55 -16.38
CA LEU A 37 11.56 -14.53 -15.57
C LEU A 37 11.48 -15.47 -14.36
N ASP A 38 10.38 -16.21 -14.18
CA ASP A 38 10.07 -16.97 -12.95
C ASP A 38 10.24 -16.12 -11.69
N TYR A 39 9.86 -14.85 -11.78
CA TYR A 39 9.95 -13.93 -10.64
C TYR A 39 8.98 -14.34 -9.53
N ARG A 40 9.51 -14.84 -8.41
CA ARG A 40 8.75 -15.26 -7.23
C ARG A 40 9.16 -14.47 -5.99
N PRO A 41 8.61 -13.26 -5.77
CA PRO A 41 8.90 -12.52 -4.56
C PRO A 41 8.37 -13.27 -3.34
N HIS A 42 9.12 -13.25 -2.24
CA HIS A 42 8.72 -13.86 -0.98
C HIS A 42 7.56 -13.14 -0.30
N TYR A 43 7.40 -11.84 -0.58
CA TYR A 43 6.37 -10.98 -0.02
C TYR A 43 5.49 -10.41 -1.13
N ASN A 44 4.20 -10.34 -0.87
CA ASN A 44 3.30 -9.47 -1.64
C ASN A 44 3.49 -8.00 -1.23
N SER A 45 2.97 -7.08 -2.04
CA SER A 45 3.12 -5.64 -1.79
C SER A 45 2.55 -5.19 -0.43
N LEU A 46 1.43 -5.78 0.02
CA LEU A 46 0.83 -5.46 1.31
C LEU A 46 1.62 -6.04 2.48
N GLU A 47 2.14 -7.26 2.36
CA GLU A 47 3.01 -7.87 3.37
C GLU A 47 4.28 -7.05 3.58
N ALA A 48 4.92 -6.63 2.49
CA ALA A 48 6.12 -5.79 2.54
C ALA A 48 5.85 -4.43 3.22
N VAL A 49 4.73 -3.79 2.89
CA VAL A 49 4.30 -2.52 3.52
C VAL A 49 4.01 -2.74 5.00
N TYR A 50 3.28 -3.80 5.35
CA TYR A 50 2.92 -4.11 6.73
C TYR A 50 4.16 -4.36 7.60
N GLU A 51 5.12 -5.16 7.11
CA GLU A 51 6.37 -5.43 7.82
C GLU A 51 7.17 -4.14 8.03
N SER A 52 7.25 -3.29 6.99
CA SER A 52 7.96 -2.01 7.05
C SER A 52 7.37 -1.06 8.09
N VAL A 53 6.04 -0.87 8.07
CA VAL A 53 5.33 -0.01 9.04
C VAL A 53 5.45 -0.57 10.46
N SER A 54 5.30 -1.89 10.62
CA SER A 54 5.47 -2.57 11.91
C SER A 54 6.88 -2.36 12.48
N TRP A 55 7.91 -2.41 11.64
CA TRP A 55 9.28 -2.12 12.04
C TRP A 55 9.45 -0.66 12.48
N LEU A 56 8.89 0.30 11.74
CA LEU A 56 8.95 1.72 12.09
C LEU A 56 8.27 2.00 13.44
N MET A 57 7.12 1.37 13.70
CA MET A 57 6.44 1.44 15.00
C MET A 57 7.29 0.86 16.12
N LYS A 58 7.88 -0.34 15.91
CA LYS A 58 8.73 -1.01 16.90
C LYS A 58 9.96 -0.18 17.29
N ASN A 59 10.48 0.63 16.37
CA ASN A 59 11.61 1.52 16.61
C ASN A 59 11.20 2.93 17.06
N GLY A 60 9.91 3.17 17.31
CA GLY A 60 9.39 4.44 17.82
C GLY A 60 9.44 5.60 16.82
N ALA A 61 9.67 5.33 15.53
CA ALA A 61 9.73 6.34 14.47
C ALA A 61 8.33 6.91 14.14
N ILE A 62 7.29 6.08 14.27
CA ILE A 62 5.89 6.46 14.04
C ILE A 62 4.98 5.91 15.15
N ARG A 63 3.81 6.52 15.34
CA ARG A 63 2.82 6.16 16.37
C ARG A 63 1.42 6.23 15.77
N ILE A 64 0.49 5.42 16.28
CA ILE A 64 -0.94 5.48 15.93
C ILE A 64 -1.59 6.62 16.72
#